data_AF-A0A964L2G1-F1
#
_entry.id   AF-A0A964L2G1-F1
#
_cell.length_a   1.000
_cell.length_b   1.000
_cell.length_c   1.000
_cell.angle_alpha   90.00
_cell.angle_beta   90.00
_cell.angle_gamma   90.00
#
_symmetry.space_group_name_H-M   'P 1'
#
loop_
_entity.id
_entity.type
_entity.pdbx_description
1 polymer ?
#
loop_
_entity_poly.entity_id
_entity_poly.type
_entity_poly.pdbx_seq_one_letter_code
_entity_poly.pdbx_strand_id
1 'polypeptide(L)'
;MLHKISNSSTNFLLPFNLKYFKLKIFFVFIILSEIALTQVPTITSFTPTTGPVGTTVTITGTNFNTTAANNIVWFGATKATVTTASATS
;
A
#
# COMPACT_ATOMS: atom_id res chain seq x y z
N MET A 1 45.32 -25.22 -14.86
CA MET A 1 44.20 -25.00 -13.93
C MET A 1 44.52 -23.81 -13.04
N LEU A 2 43.79 -22.71 -13.18
CA LEU A 2 43.44 -21.78 -12.09
C LEU A 2 42.29 -20.90 -12.61
N HIS A 3 41.08 -21.26 -12.19
CA HIS A 3 39.85 -20.49 -12.30
C HIS A 3 39.94 -19.24 -11.41
N LYS A 4 39.61 -18.06 -11.95
CA LYS A 4 39.06 -16.91 -11.18
C LYS A 4 38.03 -16.21 -12.06
N ILE A 5 36.77 -16.65 -11.98
CA ILE A 5 35.69 -16.16 -11.10
C ILE A 5 35.21 -14.76 -11.52
N SER A 6 34.02 -14.78 -12.13
CA SER A 6 33.03 -13.74 -12.34
C SER A 6 32.95 -12.73 -11.19
N ASN A 7 32.84 -11.44 -11.52
CA ASN A 7 32.10 -10.48 -10.70
C ASN A 7 31.42 -9.46 -11.62
N SER A 8 30.31 -9.89 -12.21
CA SER A 8 29.32 -9.02 -12.82
C SER A 8 28.50 -8.33 -11.73
N SER A 9 29.09 -7.32 -11.08
CA SER A 9 28.32 -6.30 -10.37
C SER A 9 28.02 -5.18 -11.35
N THR A 10 27.03 -5.36 -12.22
CA THR A 10 26.47 -4.26 -13.01
C THR A 10 25.70 -3.35 -12.06
N ASN A 11 26.41 -2.51 -11.33
CA ASN A 11 25.82 -1.35 -10.68
C ASN A 11 25.27 -0.48 -11.81
N PHE A 12 23.95 -0.53 -12.01
CA PHE A 12 23.21 0.30 -12.95
C PHE A 12 23.21 1.75 -12.43
N LEU A 13 24.37 2.39 -12.46
CA LEU A 13 24.52 3.80 -12.20
C LEU A 13 24.06 4.53 -13.46
N LEU A 14 22.78 4.88 -13.50
CA LEU A 14 22.27 5.77 -14.54
C LEU A 14 23.18 7.01 -14.59
N PRO A 15 23.80 7.33 -15.75
CA PRO A 15 24.73 8.44 -15.84
C PRO A 15 24.04 9.72 -15.34
N PHE A 16 24.73 10.47 -14.48
CA PHE A 16 24.24 11.73 -13.93
C PHE A 16 24.15 12.76 -15.06
N ASN A 17 23.04 12.72 -15.79
CA ASN A 17 22.75 13.62 -16.89
C ASN A 17 21.66 14.60 -16.44
N LEU A 18 22.00 15.89 -16.48
CA LEU A 18 21.19 17.00 -15.97
C LEU A 18 19.80 17.09 -16.64
N LYS A 19 19.67 16.58 -17.88
CA LYS A 19 18.40 16.48 -18.61
C LYS A 19 17.42 15.50 -17.95
N TYR A 20 17.94 14.42 -17.35
CA TYR A 20 17.15 13.46 -16.58
C TYR A 20 17.08 13.82 -15.11
N PHE A 21 17.91 14.73 -14.60
CA PHE A 21 17.85 15.18 -13.21
C PHE A 21 16.52 15.89 -12.91
N LYS A 22 16.09 16.83 -13.77
CA LYS A 22 14.77 17.48 -13.62
C LYS A 22 13.60 16.50 -13.76
N LEU A 23 13.67 15.57 -14.72
CA LEU A 23 12.62 14.57 -14.94
C LEU A 23 12.59 13.49 -13.83
N LYS A 24 13.75 13.08 -13.29
CA LYS A 24 13.88 12.19 -12.13
C LYS A 24 13.40 12.87 -10.85
N ILE A 25 13.74 14.14 -10.60
CA ILE A 25 13.21 14.88 -9.44
C ILE A 25 11.69 15.00 -9.53
N PHE A 26 11.14 15.27 -10.72
CA PHE A 26 9.70 15.35 -10.93
C PHE A 26 9.02 14.00 -10.69
N PHE A 27 9.57 12.90 -11.22
CA PHE A 27 9.06 11.55 -10.95
C PHE A 27 9.19 11.17 -9.47
N VAL A 28 10.32 11.48 -8.82
CA VAL A 28 10.52 11.23 -7.38
C VAL A 28 9.57 12.06 -6.54
N PHE A 29 9.29 13.32 -6.91
CA PHE A 29 8.36 14.19 -6.19
C PHE A 29 6.89 13.77 -6.37
N ILE A 30 6.51 13.32 -7.57
CA ILE A 30 5.20 12.70 -7.83
C ILE A 30 5.04 11.46 -6.95
N ILE A 31 6.02 10.54 -6.97
CA ILE A 31 5.99 9.33 -6.15
C ILE A 31 6.04 9.65 -4.65
N LEU A 32 6.79 10.67 -4.21
CA LEU A 32 6.83 11.08 -2.79
C LEU A 32 5.52 11.69 -2.31
N SER A 33 4.81 12.43 -3.18
CA SER A 33 3.53 13.07 -2.83
C SER A 33 2.44 12.05 -2.50
N GLU A 34 2.48 10.88 -3.13
CA GLU A 34 1.53 9.78 -2.88
C GLU A 34 1.87 8.99 -1.60
N ILE A 35 3.15 8.92 -1.22
CA ILE A 35 3.60 8.17 -0.04
C ILE A 35 3.40 8.99 1.26
N ALA A 36 3.34 10.32 1.17
CA ALA A 36 3.30 11.22 2.32
C ALA A 36 1.96 11.30 3.10
N LEU A 37 0.89 10.62 2.65
CA LEU A 37 -0.45 10.68 3.28
C LEU A 37 -0.97 9.33 3.81
N THR A 38 -0.11 8.33 3.96
CA THR A 38 -0.52 7.01 4.48
C THR A 38 -0.70 7.03 5.99
N GLN A 39 -1.85 7.51 6.45
CA GLN A 39 -2.23 7.42 7.86
C GLN A 39 -2.59 5.97 8.21
N VAL A 40 -2.15 5.51 9.39
CA VAL A 40 -2.45 4.16 9.87
C VAL A 40 -3.96 4.05 10.13
N PRO A 41 -4.66 3.07 9.52
CA PRO A 41 -6.06 2.78 9.82
C PRO A 41 -6.24 2.48 11.31
N THR A 42 -7.26 3.06 11.93
CA THR A 42 -7.69 2.69 13.29
C THR A 42 -9.11 2.15 13.26
N ILE A 43 -9.43 1.22 14.15
CA ILE A 43 -10.77 0.66 14.31
C ILE A 43 -11.25 1.01 15.71
N THR A 44 -12.42 1.64 15.82
CA THR A 44 -13.05 2.00 17.09
C THR A 44 -14.16 1.03 17.46
N SER A 45 -14.90 0.53 16.48
CA SER A 45 -15.97 -0.45 16.69
C SER A 45 -16.30 -1.20 15.41
N PHE A 46 -17.07 -2.29 15.55
CA PHE A 46 -17.68 -2.98 14.42
C PHE A 46 -18.99 -3.63 14.84
N THR A 47 -19.96 -3.67 13.94
CA THR A 47 -21.28 -4.24 14.18
C THR A 47 -21.83 -4.94 12.93
N PRO A 48 -22.58 -6.05 13.08
CA PRO A 48 -22.76 -6.83 14.30
C PRO A 48 -21.46 -7.56 14.71
N THR A 49 -21.34 -7.95 15.98
CA THR A 49 -20.15 -8.67 16.49
C THR A 49 -20.19 -10.17 16.21
N THR A 50 -21.37 -10.70 15.88
CA THR A 50 -21.59 -12.11 15.54
C THR A 50 -22.69 -12.22 14.49
N GLY A 51 -22.67 -13.31 13.75
CA GLY A 51 -23.67 -13.63 12.73
C GLY A 51 -23.27 -14.86 11.92
N PRO A 52 -24.17 -15.41 11.11
CA PRO A 52 -23.83 -16.49 10.18
C PRO A 52 -22.83 -16.02 9.12
N VAL A 53 -22.20 -16.97 8.42
CA VAL A 53 -21.35 -16.68 7.25
C VAL A 53 -22.14 -15.86 6.23
N GLY A 54 -21.50 -14.81 5.69
CA GLY A 54 -22.14 -13.87 4.75
C GLY A 54 -22.77 -12.63 5.41
N THR A 55 -22.70 -12.50 6.73
CA THR A 55 -23.14 -11.29 7.44
C THR A 55 -22.32 -10.06 7.00
N THR A 56 -23.00 -8.99 6.62
CA THR A 56 -22.36 -7.68 6.40
C THR A 56 -21.99 -7.05 7.74
N VAL A 57 -20.71 -6.69 7.89
CA VAL A 57 -20.18 -6.00 9.06
C VAL A 57 -19.80 -4.58 8.68
N THR A 58 -20.30 -3.61 9.44
CA THR A 58 -19.82 -2.23 9.41
C THR A 58 -18.67 -2.09 10.38
N ILE A 59 -17.54 -1.54 9.93
CA ILE A 59 -16.37 -1.26 10.75
C ILE A 59 -16.25 0.26 10.85
N THR A 60 -16.29 0.80 12.06
CA THR A 60 -16.10 2.24 12.29
C THR A 60 -14.68 2.49 12.77
N GLY A 61 -14.09 3.58 12.30
CA GLY A 61 -12.69 3.86 12.55
C GLY A 61 -12.25 5.20 11.98
N THR A 62 -10.95 5.32 11.73
CA THR A 62 -10.39 6.46 11.00
C THR A 62 -9.33 5.97 10.02
N ASN A 63 -9.02 6.82 9.04
CA ASN A 63 -7.93 6.63 8.10
C ASN A 63 -8.09 5.42 7.19
N PHE A 64 -9.32 4.98 6.95
CA PHE A 64 -9.59 4.02 5.88
C PHE A 64 -9.40 4.69 4.52
N ASN A 65 -8.95 3.90 3.56
CA ASN A 65 -8.86 4.38 2.19
C ASN A 65 -10.29 4.56 1.65
N THR A 66 -10.58 5.69 1.02
CA THR A 66 -11.91 5.93 0.41
C THR A 66 -12.17 5.02 -0.79
N THR A 67 -11.12 4.44 -1.39
CA THR A 67 -11.22 3.38 -2.39
C THR A 67 -11.32 2.02 -1.69
N ALA A 68 -12.50 1.41 -1.72
CA ALA A 68 -12.78 0.14 -1.02
C ALA A 68 -11.76 -0.97 -1.32
N ALA A 69 -11.32 -1.11 -2.58
CA ALA A 69 -10.35 -2.13 -3.00
C ALA A 69 -8.96 -2.00 -2.36
N ASN A 70 -8.63 -0.82 -1.84
CA ASN A 70 -7.36 -0.56 -1.15
C ASN A 70 -7.42 -0.92 0.34
N ASN A 71 -8.61 -1.21 0.89
CA ASN A 71 -8.75 -1.70 2.25
C ASN A 71 -8.73 -3.24 2.26
N ILE A 72 -7.98 -3.81 3.20
CA ILE A 72 -7.87 -5.26 3.37
C ILE A 72 -8.38 -5.61 4.76
N VAL A 73 -9.47 -6.38 4.82
CA VAL A 73 -10.11 -6.82 6.07
C VAL A 73 -10.07 -8.33 6.16
N TRP A 74 -9.70 -8.84 7.34
CA TRP A 74 -9.65 -10.28 7.66
C TRP A 74 -10.48 -10.58 8.90
N PHE A 75 -11.29 -11.64 8.81
CA PHE A 75 -11.94 -12.26 9.96
C PHE A 75 -11.30 -13.63 10.19
N GLY A 76 -10.34 -13.68 11.14
CA GLY A 76 -9.48 -14.85 11.30
C GLY A 76 -8.68 -15.13 10.02
N ALA A 77 -8.84 -16.34 9.46
CA ALA A 77 -8.18 -16.74 8.22
C ALA A 77 -8.95 -16.34 6.94
N THR A 78 -10.15 -15.77 7.06
CA THR A 78 -11.01 -15.45 5.93
C THR A 78 -10.89 -13.98 5.54
N LYS A 79 -10.49 -13.71 4.30
CA LYS A 79 -10.51 -12.35 3.73
C LYS A 79 -11.94 -11.93 3.43
N ALA A 80 -12.34 -10.76 3.92
CA ALA A 80 -13.64 -10.17 3.62
C ALA A 80 -13.61 -9.40 2.29
N THR A 81 -14.76 -9.32 1.63
CA THR A 81 -14.97 -8.37 0.52
C THR A 81 -15.39 -7.03 1.11
N VAL A 82 -14.60 -5.98 0.90
CA VAL A 82 -14.96 -4.61 1.26
C VAL A 82 -15.83 -4.03 0.14
N THR A 83 -17.10 -3.78 0.45
CA THR A 83 -18.10 -3.31 -0.54
C THR A 83 -18.13 -1.79 -0.67
N THR A 84 -17.98 -1.08 0.45
CA THR A 84 -17.95 0.39 0.53
C THR A 84 -16.90 0.84 1.54
N ALA A 85 -16.34 2.02 1.35
CA ALA A 85 -15.44 2.64 2.32
C ALA A 85 -15.51 4.17 2.24
N SER A 86 -15.40 4.81 3.40
CA SER A 86 -15.18 6.23 3.61
C SER A 86 -13.98 6.39 4.56
N ALA A 87 -13.52 7.61 4.81
CA ALA A 87 -12.40 7.82 5.73
C ALA A 87 -12.68 7.35 7.18
N THR A 88 -13.94 7.16 7.57
CA THR A 88 -14.34 6.85 8.95
C THR A 88 -15.24 5.62 9.13
N SER A 89 -15.71 5.00 8.05
CA SER A 89 -16.57 3.79 8.06
C SER A 89 -16.60 3.07 6.73
#